data_AF-A0A4V1IR30-F1
#
_entry.id   AF-A0A4V1IR30-F1
#
_cell.length_a   1.000
_cell.length_b   1.000
_cell.length_c   1.000
_cell.angle_alpha   90.00
_cell.angle_beta   90.00
_cell.angle_gamma   90.00
#
_symmetry.space_group_name_H-M   'P 1'
#
loop_
_entity.id
_entity.type
_entity.pdbx_description
1 polymer ?
#
loop_
_entity_poly.entity_id
_entity_poly.type
_entity_poly.pdbx_seq_one_letter_code
_entity_poly.pdbx_strand_id
1 'polypeptide(L)'
;MSTNVAYVPYDEHDLKTRSALEKFIAVIFPRKDHMNYLMQEIALSLNGTPAKQRFFIMTVACTNGKSFLIGLLNLALGDYSGEVTITQFTKPRPAANLLAPELIDIKGKGFVSCSEPNARDSLNLGTMKWLSGGDRITAAQKKISHFIYKRLFPA
;
A
#
# COMPACT_ATOMS: atom_id res chain seq x y z
N MET A 1 4.64 -14.76 1.89
CA MET A 1 4.88 -13.81 0.78
C MET A 1 6.25 -13.21 0.97
N SER A 2 6.92 -12.85 -0.11
CA SER A 2 8.19 -12.13 -0.10
C SER A 2 8.06 -10.89 -0.98
N THR A 3 8.99 -9.94 -0.89
CA THR A 3 9.04 -8.81 -1.83
C THR A 3 9.39 -9.28 -3.24
N ASN A 4 10.00 -10.46 -3.39
CA ASN A 4 10.54 -10.98 -4.65
C ASN A 4 11.57 -10.04 -5.30
N VAL A 5 12.21 -9.20 -4.47
CA VAL A 5 13.29 -8.29 -4.86
C VAL A 5 14.59 -8.86 -4.30
N ALA A 6 15.61 -8.97 -5.15
CA ALA A 6 16.95 -9.38 -4.72
C ALA A 6 17.50 -8.35 -3.72
N TYR A 7 17.76 -8.80 -2.51
CA TYR A 7 18.34 -7.94 -1.48
C TYR A 7 19.82 -7.70 -1.78
N VAL A 8 20.21 -6.43 -1.80
CA VAL A 8 21.60 -5.97 -1.86
C VAL A 8 21.82 -5.07 -0.65
N PRO A 9 22.80 -5.36 0.22
CA PRO A 9 23.13 -4.52 1.37
C PRO A 9 23.29 -3.05 0.98
N TYR A 10 22.83 -2.15 1.84
CA TYR A 10 22.82 -0.71 1.53
C TYR A 10 24.20 -0.19 1.10
N ASP A 11 25.26 -0.64 1.78
CA ASP A 11 26.62 -0.17 1.52
C ASP A 11 27.24 -0.70 0.23
N GLU A 12 26.65 -1.73 -0.37
CA GLU A 12 27.08 -2.27 -1.67
C GLU A 12 26.53 -1.48 -2.86
N HIS A 13 25.56 -0.58 -2.63
CA HIS A 13 25.07 0.34 -3.66
C HIS A 13 26.08 1.47 -3.90
N ASP A 14 26.19 1.91 -5.16
CA ASP A 14 27.08 2.98 -5.52
C ASP A 14 26.73 4.29 -4.78
N LEU A 15 27.77 5.04 -4.41
CA LEU A 15 27.62 6.25 -3.59
C LEU A 15 26.74 7.32 -4.27
N LYS A 16 26.74 7.37 -5.61
CA LYS A 16 25.96 8.36 -6.36
C LYS A 16 24.47 8.06 -6.26
N THR A 17 24.06 6.81 -6.44
CA THR A 17 22.67 6.36 -6.32
C THR A 17 22.16 6.57 -4.90
N ARG A 18 22.94 6.17 -3.88
CA ARG A 18 22.59 6.42 -2.47
C ARG A 18 22.38 7.90 -2.18
N SER A 19 23.36 8.73 -2.57
CA SER A 19 23.30 10.18 -2.36
C SER A 19 22.12 10.83 -3.10
N ALA A 20 21.80 10.35 -4.31
CA ALA A 20 20.66 10.85 -5.08
C ALA A 20 19.32 10.49 -4.40
N LEU A 21 19.19 9.26 -3.90
CA LEU A 21 18.01 8.80 -3.18
C LEU A 21 17.80 9.59 -1.88
N GLU A 22 18.84 9.75 -1.07
CA GLU A 22 18.77 10.50 0.19
C GLU A 22 18.37 11.97 -0.05
N LYS A 23 18.95 12.61 -1.07
CA LYS A 23 18.57 13.98 -1.47
C LYS A 23 17.12 14.05 -1.91
N PHE A 24 16.66 13.09 -2.72
CA PHE A 24 15.28 13.05 -3.18
C PHE A 24 14.29 12.90 -2.01
N ILE A 25 14.55 11.98 -1.08
CA ILE A 25 13.74 11.79 0.12
C ILE A 25 13.72 13.05 0.99
N ALA A 26 14.86 13.73 1.15
CA ALA A 26 14.96 14.97 1.92
C ALA A 26 14.15 16.13 1.30
N VAL A 27 14.02 16.16 -0.04
CA VAL A 27 13.17 17.15 -0.74
C VAL A 27 11.68 16.88 -0.49
N ILE A 28 11.25 15.61 -0.48
CA ILE A 28 9.84 15.27 -0.21
C ILE A 28 9.48 15.48 1.25
N PHE A 29 10.39 15.15 2.16
CA PHE A 29 10.21 15.25 3.61
C PHE A 29 11.23 16.22 4.22
N PRO A 30 10.98 17.55 4.18
CA PRO A 30 11.87 18.53 4.78
C PRO A 30 12.11 18.32 6.27
N ARG A 31 11.10 17.77 6.97
CA ARG A 31 11.23 17.37 8.36
C ARG A 31 11.53 15.87 8.47
N LYS A 32 12.68 15.54 9.06
CA LYS A 32 13.18 14.17 9.20
C LYS A 32 12.27 13.26 10.04
N ASP A 33 11.53 13.83 10.99
CA ASP A 33 10.57 13.10 11.82
C ASP A 33 9.43 12.50 10.98
N HIS A 34 8.90 13.24 10.00
CA HIS A 34 7.87 12.74 9.08
C HIS A 34 8.40 11.60 8.20
N MET A 35 9.65 11.73 7.72
CA MET A 35 10.32 10.68 6.95
C MET A 35 10.52 9.41 7.79
N ASN A 36 11.09 9.55 8.99
CA ASN A 36 11.33 8.43 9.89
C ASN A 36 10.02 7.72 10.24
N TYR A 37 8.95 8.48 10.49
CA TYR A 37 7.63 7.91 10.72
C TYR A 37 7.16 7.08 9.52
N LEU A 38 7.18 7.64 8.30
CA LEU A 38 6.79 6.89 7.11
C LEU A 38 7.63 5.62 6.90
N MET A 39 8.95 5.70 7.09
CA MET A 39 9.84 4.55 6.95
C MET A 39 9.55 3.46 7.98
N GLN A 40 9.26 3.83 9.23
CA GLN A 40 8.81 2.88 10.25
C GLN A 40 7.48 2.21 9.86
N GLU A 41 6.55 2.97 9.30
CA GLU A 41 5.26 2.45 8.84
C GLU A 41 5.42 1.45 7.69
N ILE A 42 6.30 1.75 6.74
CA ILE A 42 6.62 0.84 5.63
C ILE A 42 7.35 -0.41 6.15
N ALA A 43 8.30 -0.27 7.06
CA ALA A 43 8.98 -1.41 7.69
C ALA A 43 8.01 -2.29 8.50
N LEU A 44 7.06 -1.68 9.20
CA LEU A 44 5.99 -2.41 9.88
C LEU A 44 5.06 -3.12 8.91
N SER A 45 4.82 -2.56 7.71
CA SER A 45 4.00 -3.24 6.71
C SER A 45 4.61 -4.59 6.32
N LEU A 46 5.95 -4.65 6.16
CA LEU A 46 6.72 -5.86 5.85
C LEU A 46 6.68 -6.91 6.97
N ASN A 47 6.33 -6.50 8.19
CA ASN A 47 6.10 -7.44 9.27
C ASN A 47 4.76 -8.15 9.00
N GLY A 48 4.81 -9.47 8.79
CA GLY A 48 3.65 -10.27 8.39
C GLY A 48 2.46 -10.21 9.36
N THR A 49 2.66 -9.69 10.57
CA THR A 49 1.61 -9.51 11.56
C THR A 49 1.02 -8.10 11.46
N PRO A 50 -0.28 -7.94 11.12
CA PRO A 50 -0.92 -6.63 11.10
C PRO A 50 -1.11 -6.15 12.55
N ALA A 51 -0.06 -5.55 13.13
CA ALA A 51 -0.12 -4.99 14.46
C ALA A 51 -1.11 -3.81 14.52
N LYS A 52 -1.35 -3.12 13.39
CA LYS A 52 -2.13 -1.88 13.33
C LYS A 52 -2.90 -1.76 12.02
N GLN A 53 -4.19 -1.44 12.13
CA GLN A 53 -5.08 -1.10 11.02
C GLN A 53 -4.92 0.39 10.71
N ARG A 54 -4.33 0.73 9.56
CA ARG A 54 -3.94 2.12 9.25
C ARG A 54 -4.36 2.51 7.84
N PHE A 55 -4.79 3.76 7.72
CA PHE A 55 -5.04 4.43 6.46
C PHE A 55 -4.28 5.75 6.47
N PHE A 56 -3.45 6.00 5.46
CA PHE A 56 -2.61 7.18 5.38
C PHE A 56 -3.08 8.11 4.27
N ILE A 57 -3.19 9.39 4.60
CA ILE A 57 -3.29 10.46 3.61
C ILE A 57 -1.91 11.12 3.56
N MET A 58 -1.21 10.92 2.44
CA MET A 58 0.09 11.54 2.22
C MET A 58 -0.11 12.98 1.73
N THR A 59 0.12 13.93 2.63
CA THR A 59 0.18 15.36 2.31
C THR A 59 1.65 15.74 2.16
N VAL A 60 2.14 15.77 0.92
CA VAL A 60 3.50 16.23 0.62
C VAL A 60 3.44 17.58 -0.08
N ALA A 61 4.40 18.45 0.21
CA ALA A 61 4.47 19.78 -0.41
C ALA A 61 4.82 19.73 -1.91
N CYS A 62 5.38 18.61 -2.38
CA CYS A 62 5.81 18.43 -3.75
C CYS A 62 4.76 17.68 -4.58
N THR A 63 4.05 18.39 -5.45
CA THR A 63 3.01 17.84 -6.33
C THR A 63 3.49 16.66 -7.18
N ASN A 64 4.73 16.70 -7.66
CA ASN A 64 5.30 15.65 -8.52
C ASN A 64 6.09 14.57 -7.74
N GLY A 65 6.40 14.80 -6.46
CA GLY A 65 7.18 13.89 -5.64
C GLY A 65 6.38 12.70 -5.09
N LYS A 66 5.06 12.87 -4.90
CA LYS A 66 4.18 11.85 -4.32
C LYS A 66 4.10 10.59 -5.18
N SER A 67 3.76 10.75 -6.47
CA SER A 67 3.59 9.62 -7.38
C SER A 67 4.91 8.88 -7.61
N PHE A 68 6.02 9.61 -7.70
CA PHE A 68 7.34 8.99 -7.83
C PHE A 68 7.73 8.22 -6.56
N LEU A 69 7.46 8.79 -5.37
CA LEU A 69 7.69 8.10 -4.10
C LEU A 69 6.86 6.80 -4.03
N ILE A 70 5.58 6.85 -4.39
CA ILE A 70 4.72 5.66 -4.42
C ILE A 70 5.28 4.61 -5.38
N GLY A 71 5.69 5.01 -6.59
CA GLY A 71 6.32 4.10 -7.55
C GLY A 71 7.61 3.47 -7.00
N LEU A 72 8.45 4.26 -6.33
CA LEU A 72 9.66 3.76 -5.68
C LEU A 72 9.36 2.74 -4.58
N LEU A 73 8.33 2.99 -3.76
CA LEU A 73 7.88 2.05 -2.74
C LEU A 73 7.33 0.76 -3.34
N ASN A 74 6.56 0.86 -4.41
CA ASN A 74 6.03 -0.32 -5.10
C ASN A 74 7.15 -1.17 -5.72
N LEU A 75 8.20 -0.54 -6.25
CA LEU A 75 9.39 -1.25 -6.72
C LEU A 75 10.18 -1.89 -5.57
N ALA A 76 10.35 -1.20 -4.45
CA ALA A 76 11.10 -1.69 -3.31
C ALA A 76 10.39 -2.84 -2.57
N LEU A 77 9.06 -2.77 -2.48
CA LEU A 77 8.22 -3.78 -1.83
C LEU A 77 7.82 -4.92 -2.76
N GLY A 78 7.92 -4.72 -4.08
CA GLY A 78 7.63 -5.71 -5.11
C GLY A 78 6.27 -6.39 -4.90
N ASP A 79 6.27 -7.72 -4.81
CA ASP A 79 5.07 -8.55 -4.65
C ASP A 79 4.29 -8.28 -3.36
N TYR A 80 4.87 -7.52 -2.43
CA TYR A 80 4.24 -7.14 -1.18
C TYR A 80 3.46 -5.80 -1.26
N SER A 81 3.58 -5.10 -2.39
CA SER A 81 2.81 -3.90 -2.72
C SER A 81 1.70 -4.16 -3.74
N GLY A 82 0.69 -3.29 -3.74
CA GLY A 82 -0.37 -3.28 -4.75
C GLY A 82 -0.96 -1.89 -4.94
N GLU A 83 -1.70 -1.70 -6.03
CA GLU A 83 -2.40 -0.46 -6.34
C GLU A 83 -3.89 -0.74 -6.53
N VAL A 84 -4.73 0.18 -6.06
CA VAL A 84 -6.18 0.16 -6.30
C VAL A 84 -6.68 1.52 -6.72
N THR A 85 -7.81 1.53 -7.43
CA THR A 85 -8.47 2.78 -7.79
C THR A 85 -9.20 3.37 -6.60
N ILE A 86 -9.23 4.70 -6.51
CA ILE A 86 -9.91 5.41 -5.42
C ILE A 86 -11.40 5.08 -5.30
N THR A 87 -12.01 4.64 -6.39
CA THR A 87 -13.41 4.16 -6.43
C THR A 87 -13.70 3.04 -5.43
N GLN A 88 -12.69 2.23 -5.07
CA GLN A 88 -12.83 1.19 -4.05
C GLN A 88 -13.05 1.77 -2.65
N PHE A 89 -12.61 3.00 -2.39
CA PHE A 89 -12.81 3.68 -1.12
C PHE A 89 -14.01 4.62 -1.11
N THR A 90 -14.56 4.99 -2.27
CA THR A 90 -15.72 5.89 -2.37
C THR A 90 -17.03 5.14 -2.54
N LYS A 91 -17.00 3.94 -3.11
CA LYS A 91 -18.20 3.10 -3.30
C LYS A 91 -18.54 2.27 -2.06
N PRO A 92 -19.82 1.90 -1.89
CA PRO A 92 -20.21 0.89 -0.90
C PRO A 92 -19.53 -0.45 -1.19
N ARG A 93 -19.39 -1.26 -0.15
CA ARG A 93 -18.86 -2.63 -0.24
C ARG A 93 -19.58 -3.42 -1.35
N PRO A 94 -18.84 -4.10 -2.25
CA PRO A 94 -19.47 -4.96 -3.25
C PRO A 94 -20.16 -6.15 -2.59
N ALA A 95 -21.28 -6.58 -3.17
CA ALA A 95 -21.96 -7.80 -2.73
C ALA A 95 -21.04 -9.02 -2.94
N ALA A 96 -21.08 -9.98 -2.01
CA ALA A 96 -20.14 -11.11 -1.96
C ALA A 96 -20.18 -12.03 -3.19
N ASN A 97 -21.27 -11.99 -3.95
CA ASN A 97 -21.49 -12.76 -5.17
C ASN A 97 -21.02 -12.05 -6.45
N LEU A 98 -20.61 -10.78 -6.36
CA LEU A 98 -20.10 -10.03 -7.50
C LEU A 98 -18.61 -10.25 -7.70
N LEU A 99 -18.20 -10.20 -8.97
CA LEU A 99 -16.79 -10.26 -9.35
C LEU A 99 -16.08 -8.99 -8.87
N ALA A 100 -14.99 -9.16 -8.15
CA ALA A 100 -14.19 -8.04 -7.63
C ALA A 100 -12.69 -8.35 -7.76
N PRO A 101 -12.15 -8.33 -8.99
CA PRO A 101 -10.75 -8.67 -9.25
C PRO A 101 -9.77 -7.77 -8.49
N GLU A 102 -10.05 -6.47 -8.38
CA GLU A 102 -9.19 -5.52 -7.66
C GLU A 102 -9.00 -5.88 -6.17
N LEU A 103 -10.01 -6.48 -5.54
CA LEU A 103 -9.92 -6.95 -4.15
C LEU A 103 -9.06 -8.20 -4.01
N ILE A 104 -8.96 -8.98 -5.09
CA ILE A 104 -8.13 -10.19 -5.16
C ILE A 104 -6.67 -9.78 -5.36
N ASP A 105 -6.42 -8.75 -6.16
CA ASP A 105 -5.07 -8.25 -6.43
C ASP A 105 -4.37 -7.68 -5.18
N ILE A 106 -5.14 -7.12 -4.24
CA ILE A 106 -4.62 -6.67 -2.94
C ILE A 106 -4.52 -7.77 -1.89
N LYS A 107 -4.87 -9.02 -2.23
CA LYS A 107 -4.76 -10.15 -1.31
C LYS A 107 -3.29 -10.32 -0.95
N GLY A 108 -3.03 -10.22 0.34
CA GLY A 108 -1.70 -10.47 0.86
C GLY A 108 -0.70 -9.33 0.68
N LYS A 109 -1.14 -8.18 0.13
CA LYS A 109 -0.30 -6.99 0.05
C LYS A 109 -0.29 -6.28 1.42
N GLY A 110 0.90 -6.03 1.96
CA GLY A 110 1.05 -5.26 3.20
C GLY A 110 1.04 -3.75 2.97
N PHE A 111 1.31 -3.32 1.74
CA PHE A 111 1.17 -1.94 1.31
C PHE A 111 0.23 -1.86 0.10
N VAL A 112 -0.75 -0.96 0.15
CA VAL A 112 -1.65 -0.70 -0.96
C VAL A 112 -1.76 0.81 -1.14
N SER A 113 -1.40 1.30 -2.33
CA SER A 113 -1.55 2.70 -2.70
C SER A 113 -2.78 2.92 -3.57
N CYS A 114 -3.32 4.14 -3.52
CA CYS A 114 -4.38 4.59 -4.41
C CYS A 114 -4.17 6.05 -4.81
N SER A 115 -4.76 6.45 -5.94
CA SER A 115 -4.81 7.84 -6.35
C SER A 115 -5.67 8.67 -5.40
N GLU A 116 -5.41 9.97 -5.32
CA GLU A 116 -6.20 10.88 -4.50
C GLU A 116 -7.65 11.00 -5.03
N PRO A 117 -8.67 11.07 -4.16
CA PRO A 117 -10.03 11.34 -4.59
C PRO A 117 -10.15 12.76 -5.16
N ASN A 118 -11.05 12.94 -6.11
CA ASN A 118 -11.39 14.29 -6.56
C ASN A 118 -12.09 15.05 -5.42
N ALA A 119 -12.04 16.38 -5.44
CA ALA A 119 -12.64 17.22 -4.40
C ALA A 119 -14.15 16.97 -4.16
N ARG A 120 -14.85 16.32 -5.10
CA ARG A 120 -16.28 15.99 -5.01
C ARG A 120 -16.55 14.54 -4.55
N ASP A 121 -15.52 13.69 -4.50
CA ASP A 121 -15.67 12.29 -4.16
C ASP A 121 -15.55 12.12 -2.65
N SER A 122 -16.64 11.68 -2.00
CA SER A 122 -16.64 11.37 -0.58
C SER A 122 -16.10 9.97 -0.32
N LEU A 123 -15.22 9.85 0.68
CA LEU A 123 -14.75 8.55 1.14
C LEU A 123 -15.83 7.84 1.96
N ASN A 124 -16.05 6.56 1.66
CA ASN A 124 -16.96 5.71 2.40
C ASN A 124 -16.23 5.13 3.61
N LEU A 125 -16.49 5.70 4.80
CA LEU A 125 -15.87 5.24 6.05
C LEU A 125 -16.11 3.76 6.36
N GLY A 126 -17.26 3.21 5.97
CA GLY A 126 -17.57 1.79 6.12
C GLY A 126 -16.65 0.92 5.28
N THR A 127 -16.49 1.27 4.00
CA THR A 127 -15.59 0.56 3.09
C THR A 127 -14.13 0.74 3.49
N MET A 128 -13.72 1.94 3.92
CA MET A 128 -12.37 2.19 4.44
C MET A 128 -12.05 1.31 5.65
N LYS A 129 -12.94 1.25 6.64
CA LYS A 129 -12.77 0.39 7.83
C LYS A 129 -12.71 -1.08 7.45
N TRP A 130 -13.54 -1.51 6.50
CA TRP A 130 -13.52 -2.88 6.01
C TRP A 130 -12.21 -3.24 5.29
N LEU A 131 -11.66 -2.34 4.45
CA LEU A 131 -10.43 -2.58 3.69
C LEU A 131 -9.15 -2.47 4.53
N SER A 132 -9.09 -1.50 5.44
CA SER A 132 -7.95 -1.31 6.36
C SER A 132 -8.02 -2.19 7.61
N GLY A 133 -9.21 -2.75 7.88
CA GLY A 133 -9.49 -3.59 9.02
C GLY A 133 -8.96 -5.02 8.90
N GLY A 134 -9.17 -5.80 9.97
CA GLY A 134 -8.88 -7.23 10.03
C GLY A 134 -10.07 -8.12 9.59
N ASP A 135 -11.11 -7.51 9.04
CA ASP A 135 -12.33 -8.20 8.64
C ASP A 135 -12.08 -9.15 7.46
N ARG A 136 -12.89 -10.20 7.37
CA ARG A 136 -12.83 -11.13 6.23
C ARG A 136 -13.33 -10.43 4.96
N ILE A 137 -12.53 -10.49 3.90
CA ILE A 137 -12.87 -9.99 2.58
C ILE A 137 -13.26 -11.20 1.72
N THR A 138 -14.47 -11.17 1.18
CA THR A 138 -14.96 -12.17 0.23
C THR A 138 -15.12 -11.49 -1.12
N ALA A 139 -14.50 -12.08 -2.15
CA ALA A 139 -14.56 -11.59 -3.52
C ALA A 139 -14.65 -12.78 -4.48
N ALA A 140 -15.46 -12.66 -5.53
CA ALA A 140 -15.54 -13.68 -6.58
C ALA A 140 -14.60 -13.35 -7.75
N GLN A 141 -14.06 -14.39 -8.40
CA GLN A 141 -13.26 -14.29 -9.63
C GLN A 141 -13.86 -15.18 -10.73
N LYS A 142 -13.75 -14.77 -11.99
CA LYS A 142 -14.11 -15.64 -13.13
C LYS A 142 -12.89 -16.50 -13.50
N LYS A 143 -13.05 -17.82 -13.31
CA LYS A 143 -12.11 -18.96 -13.44
C LYS A 143 -11.44 -19.40 -12.13
N ILE A 144 -11.92 -20.58 -11.68
CA ILE A 144 -11.39 -21.52 -10.69
C ILE A 144 -11.60 -21.12 -9.21
N SER A 145 -12.65 -21.71 -8.64
CA SER A 145 -13.02 -21.80 -7.21
C SER A 145 -13.42 -20.50 -6.49
N HIS A 146 -14.60 -20.54 -5.88
CA HIS A 146 -15.01 -19.55 -4.87
C HIS A 146 -14.05 -19.64 -3.69
N PHE A 147 -13.42 -18.53 -3.30
CA PHE A 147 -12.56 -18.50 -2.11
C PHE A 147 -13.06 -17.43 -1.13
N ILE A 148 -13.38 -17.87 0.08
CA ILE A 148 -13.55 -17.00 1.25
C ILE A 148 -12.19 -16.93 1.91
N TYR A 149 -11.64 -15.73 2.11
CA TYR A 149 -10.35 -15.59 2.79
C TYR A 149 -10.42 -14.53 3.90
N LYS A 150 -10.00 -14.95 5.08
CA LYS A 150 -9.53 -14.04 6.13
C LYS A 150 -8.12 -13.64 5.75
N ARG A 151 -7.71 -12.37 5.84
CA ARG A 151 -6.27 -12.02 5.83
C ARG A 151 -5.58 -12.94 6.86
N LEU A 152 -4.98 -14.02 6.38
CA LEU A 152 -4.32 -15.07 7.13
C LEU A 152 -2.86 -14.92 6.80
N PHE A 153 -2.21 -14.02 7.51
CA PHE A 153 -0.79 -14.18 7.71
C PHE A 153 -0.62 -15.00 8.99
N PRO A 154 0.13 -16.11 8.93
CA PRO A 154 0.40 -16.91 10.12
C PRO A 154 1.13 -16.06 11.16
N ALA A 155 0.87 -16.38 12.43
CA ALA A 155 1.46 -15.74 13.60
C ALA A 155 2.99 -15.84 13.63
#